data_AF-B5TGM6-F1
#
_entry.id   AF-B5TGM6-F1
#
_cell.length_a   1.000
_cell.length_b   1.000
_cell.length_c   1.000
_cell.angle_alpha   90.00
_cell.angle_beta   90.00
_cell.angle_gamma   90.00
#
_symmetry.space_group_name_H-M   'P 1'
#
loop_
_entity.id
_entity.type
_entity.pdbx_description
1 polymer ?
#
loop_
_entity_poly.entity_id
_entity_poly.type
_entity_poly.pdbx_seq_one_letter_code
_entity_poly.pdbx_strand_id
1 'polypeptide(L)'
;MDIVLEIADTFLLDKAYARAFPKDGAVAQFFSEKFQAPVLNNSAITTSWNLPPPVAYLTKIVSNYQRKDEIYGQVPPIYLPLTEYTDMSFLSRSNVFREFLSLFVITTVFGWLLYLLVASAAYVFVFDKKIFNHPRYLKNQVSLELWQAMTAIPVMVTLTIPFFLLELHGFSKLYLYVTEETGGWKMFWLQFPMFIFFTDCGIYFLHRWLHWPSVYKRLHKPHHKWIVCTPFASHAFHPVDGFTQSLPYHLYPMLLPLNKVSYLLLFTFVNFWTVMIHDGYYVSNDPVVNGTACHTVHHLYFNYNYGQFTTLWDRLGNSYRRPEDTLFVRNSSKKDDEKVWVDQTQKMEVIRGELEGKTDDRVYAKP
;
A
#
# COMPACT_ATOMS: atom_id res chain seq x y z
N MET A 1 -0.96 11.14 8.26
CA MET A 1 0.38 11.52 7.72
C MET A 1 1.01 12.78 8.34
N ASP A 2 0.25 13.56 9.10
CA ASP A 2 0.68 14.77 9.81
C ASP A 2 1.91 14.58 10.71
N ILE A 3 2.00 13.50 11.50
CA ILE A 3 3.19 13.19 12.34
C ILE A 3 4.47 13.20 11.48
N VAL A 4 4.43 12.52 10.34
CA VAL A 4 5.59 12.35 9.46
C VAL A 4 5.95 13.68 8.79
N LEU A 5 4.96 14.42 8.31
CA LEU A 5 5.19 15.73 7.71
C LEU A 5 5.72 16.74 8.73
N GLU A 6 5.22 16.76 9.95
CA GLU A 6 5.67 17.73 10.96
C GLU A 6 7.14 17.51 11.34
N ILE A 7 7.56 16.24 11.45
CA ILE A 7 8.96 15.86 11.64
C ILE A 7 9.79 16.31 10.42
N ALA A 8 9.35 15.96 9.21
CA ALA A 8 10.08 16.29 7.99
C ALA A 8 10.19 17.80 7.74
N ASP A 9 9.11 18.55 7.97
CA ASP A 9 9.07 20.01 7.86
C ASP A 9 10.01 20.67 8.85
N THR A 10 9.95 20.27 10.12
CA THR A 10 10.78 20.83 11.18
C THR A 10 12.27 20.60 10.94
N PHE A 11 12.68 19.40 10.49
CA PHE A 11 14.10 19.07 10.37
C PHE A 11 14.70 19.34 8.98
N LEU A 12 13.89 19.38 7.92
CA LEU A 12 14.41 19.43 6.55
C LEU A 12 13.58 20.29 5.59
N LEU A 13 12.28 20.03 5.46
CA LEU A 13 11.50 20.56 4.36
C LEU A 13 11.24 22.06 4.49
N ASP A 14 11.00 22.62 5.68
CA ASP A 14 10.85 24.09 5.82
C ASP A 14 12.06 24.81 5.24
N LYS A 15 13.27 24.37 5.61
CA LYS A 15 14.52 24.92 5.12
C LYS A 15 14.71 24.70 3.62
N ALA A 16 14.33 23.54 3.11
CA ALA A 16 14.43 23.22 1.68
C ALA A 16 13.48 24.10 0.84
N TYR A 17 12.21 24.21 1.24
CA TYR A 17 11.22 25.06 0.59
C TYR A 17 11.57 26.55 0.72
N ALA A 18 12.04 27.02 1.88
CA ALA A 18 12.46 28.41 2.05
C ALA A 18 13.60 28.80 1.10
N ARG A 19 14.51 27.86 0.78
CA ARG A 19 15.61 28.09 -0.17
C ARG A 19 15.18 28.00 -1.63
N ALA A 20 14.36 27.00 -1.96
CA ALA A 20 13.92 26.75 -3.34
C ALA A 20 12.80 27.70 -3.78
N PHE A 21 11.92 28.10 -2.86
CA PHE A 21 10.69 28.84 -3.08
C PHE A 21 10.54 29.99 -2.05
N PRO A 22 11.52 30.90 -1.94
CA PRO A 22 11.49 31.97 -0.94
C PRO A 22 10.26 32.87 -1.11
N LYS A 23 9.68 33.30 0.02
CA LYS A 23 8.45 34.08 0.09
C LYS A 23 8.49 35.36 -0.75
N ASP A 24 9.63 36.02 -0.78
CA ASP A 24 9.85 37.29 -1.50
C ASP A 24 10.63 37.11 -2.81
N GLY A 25 10.76 35.86 -3.29
CA GLY A 25 11.48 35.56 -4.53
C GLY A 25 10.75 35.95 -5.81
N ALA A 26 11.47 35.99 -6.93
CA ALA A 26 10.92 36.34 -8.24
C ALA A 26 9.74 35.45 -8.67
N VAL A 27 9.77 34.15 -8.32
CA VAL A 27 8.67 33.22 -8.59
C VAL A 27 7.43 33.60 -7.78
N ALA A 28 7.59 33.91 -6.50
CA ALA A 28 6.48 34.33 -5.64
C ALA A 28 5.84 35.64 -6.13
N GLN A 29 6.67 36.62 -6.53
CA GLN A 29 6.22 37.89 -7.13
C GLN A 29 5.44 37.65 -8.43
N PHE A 30 5.98 36.83 -9.33
CA PHE A 30 5.30 36.46 -10.58
C PHE A 30 3.90 35.87 -10.33
N PHE A 31 3.78 34.92 -9.40
CA PHE A 31 2.50 34.31 -9.08
C PHE A 31 1.52 35.30 -8.41
N SER A 32 2.01 36.15 -7.52
CA SER A 32 1.22 37.19 -6.86
C SER A 32 0.63 38.20 -7.86
N GLU A 33 1.45 38.67 -8.80
CA GLU A 33 1.06 39.64 -9.84
C GLU A 33 0.09 39.05 -10.86
N LYS A 34 0.31 37.79 -11.28
CA LYS A 34 -0.47 37.15 -12.34
C LYS A 34 -1.79 36.54 -11.89
N PHE A 35 -1.86 36.01 -10.66
CA PHE A 35 -2.98 35.16 -10.25
C PHE A 35 -3.87 35.76 -9.16
N GLN A 36 -3.54 36.94 -8.60
CA GLN A 36 -4.15 37.55 -7.43
C GLN A 36 -4.17 36.61 -6.20
N ALA A 37 -3.97 37.17 -5.00
CA ALA A 37 -3.58 36.42 -3.81
C ALA A 37 -4.48 35.27 -3.27
N PRO A 38 -5.78 35.05 -3.64
CA PRO A 38 -6.55 33.98 -2.99
C PRO A 38 -6.12 32.56 -3.36
N VAL A 39 -5.36 32.36 -4.44
CA VAL A 39 -5.09 31.01 -5.00
C VAL A 39 -3.94 30.28 -4.29
N LEU A 40 -3.01 31.01 -3.65
CA LEU A 40 -1.78 30.42 -3.10
C LEU A 40 -1.87 30.08 -1.61
N ASN A 41 -2.75 30.75 -0.86
CA ASN A 41 -2.86 30.63 0.60
C ASN A 41 -4.12 29.92 1.10
N ASN A 42 -5.06 29.56 0.24
CA ASN A 42 -6.30 28.91 0.67
C ASN A 42 -6.18 27.39 0.62
N SER A 43 -5.97 26.81 1.80
CA SER A 43 -6.22 25.39 2.13
C SER A 43 -7.71 25.10 2.36
N ALA A 44 -8.56 26.10 2.27
CA ALA A 44 -10.00 25.91 2.28
C ALA A 44 -10.48 25.70 0.84
N ILE A 45 -11.38 24.74 0.65
CA ILE A 45 -12.38 24.79 -0.42
C ILE A 45 -13.29 26.00 -0.12
N THR A 46 -12.75 27.21 -0.18
CA THR A 46 -13.52 28.45 -0.14
C THR A 46 -14.10 28.61 -1.53
N THR A 47 -15.32 28.10 -1.70
CA THR A 47 -16.53 28.61 -2.41
C THR A 47 -16.40 29.72 -3.49
N SER A 48 -15.22 29.98 -4.03
CA SER A 48 -14.90 31.02 -5.02
C SER A 48 -14.87 30.47 -6.44
N TRP A 49 -15.27 29.22 -6.62
CA TRP A 49 -15.67 28.66 -7.90
C TRP A 49 -17.20 28.77 -7.97
N ASN A 50 -17.73 29.39 -9.03
CA ASN A 50 -19.16 29.35 -9.36
C ASN A 50 -19.55 27.92 -9.73
N LEU A 51 -19.55 27.02 -8.73
CA LEU A 51 -19.88 25.61 -8.90
C LEU A 51 -21.38 25.50 -9.21
N PRO A 52 -21.78 24.59 -10.13
CA PRO A 52 -23.19 24.31 -10.36
C PRO A 52 -23.90 23.99 -9.04
N PRO A 53 -25.18 24.37 -8.85
CA PRO A 53 -25.89 24.19 -7.59
C PRO A 53 -25.82 22.77 -6.98
N PRO A 54 -25.89 21.67 -7.77
CA PRO A 54 -25.73 20.32 -7.22
C PRO A 54 -24.33 20.07 -6.63
N VAL A 55 -23.29 20.61 -7.27
CA VAL A 55 -21.90 20.46 -6.82
C VAL A 55 -21.67 21.31 -5.58
N ALA A 56 -22.17 22.55 -5.57
CA ALA A 56 -22.09 23.42 -4.39
C ALA A 56 -22.78 22.79 -3.16
N TYR A 57 -23.96 22.19 -3.35
CA TYR A 57 -24.68 21.47 -2.29
C TYR A 57 -23.85 20.30 -1.73
N LEU A 58 -23.28 19.46 -2.62
CA LEU A 58 -22.42 18.35 -2.20
C LEU A 58 -21.17 18.83 -1.46
N THR A 59 -20.50 19.89 -1.94
CA THR A 59 -19.33 20.45 -1.24
C THR A 59 -19.67 20.96 0.14
N LYS A 60 -20.86 21.55 0.33
CA LYS A 60 -21.32 22.01 1.65
C LYS A 60 -21.55 20.83 2.59
N ILE A 61 -22.20 19.75 2.13
CA ILE A 61 -22.37 18.53 2.93
C ILE A 61 -21.01 17.99 3.35
N VAL A 62 -20.09 17.83 2.41
CA VAL A 62 -18.74 17.30 2.68
C VAL A 62 -18.01 18.18 3.70
N SER A 63 -18.09 19.51 3.56
CA SER A 63 -17.43 20.44 4.49
C SER A 63 -17.93 20.34 5.94
N ASN A 64 -19.16 19.87 6.17
CA ASN A 64 -19.67 19.66 7.53
C ASN A 64 -19.00 18.48 8.24
N TYR A 65 -18.38 17.56 7.50
CA TYR A 65 -17.63 16.44 8.06
C TYR A 65 -16.14 16.76 8.27
N GLN A 66 -15.69 17.95 7.87
CA GLN A 66 -14.29 18.38 7.99
C GLN A 66 -13.98 18.83 9.43
N ARG A 67 -13.00 18.19 10.05
CA ARG A 67 -12.44 18.60 11.36
C ARG A 67 -11.44 19.73 11.16
N LYS A 68 -11.89 20.98 11.34
CA LYS A 68 -11.09 22.19 11.08
C LYS A 68 -9.91 22.35 12.05
N ASP A 69 -10.05 21.78 13.24
CA ASP A 69 -9.03 21.69 14.29
C ASP A 69 -7.95 20.63 14.01
N GLU A 70 -8.01 19.94 12.88
CA GLU A 70 -7.04 18.91 12.46
C GLU A 70 -6.39 19.24 11.11
N ILE A 71 -6.60 20.45 10.57
CA ILE A 71 -6.00 20.84 9.28
C ILE A 71 -4.52 21.13 9.45
N TYR A 72 -3.69 20.32 8.78
CA TYR A 72 -2.24 20.44 8.82
C TYR A 72 -1.77 21.82 8.32
N GLY A 73 -0.83 22.41 9.05
CA GLY A 73 -0.26 23.74 8.72
C GLY A 73 -1.21 24.93 8.95
N GLN A 74 -2.45 24.72 9.40
CA GLN A 74 -3.33 25.80 9.89
C GLN A 74 -3.47 25.80 11.41
N VAL A 75 -3.37 24.63 12.02
CA VAL A 75 -3.39 24.45 13.48
C VAL A 75 -1.95 24.46 13.98
N PRO A 76 -1.67 25.01 15.19
CA PRO A 76 -0.34 24.94 15.78
C PRO A 76 0.19 23.50 15.77
N PRO A 77 1.50 23.31 15.52
CA PRO A 77 2.09 21.98 15.47
C PRO A 77 1.92 21.26 16.82
N ILE A 78 1.68 19.96 16.75
CA ILE A 78 1.30 19.15 17.92
C ILE A 78 2.55 18.54 18.58
N TYR A 79 3.58 18.23 17.81
CA TYR A 79 4.71 17.40 18.21
C TYR A 79 6.01 18.20 18.39
N LEU A 80 6.25 19.20 17.54
CA LEU A 80 7.52 19.92 17.44
C LEU A 80 7.28 21.45 17.30
N PRO A 81 8.18 22.29 17.85
CA PRO A 81 8.04 23.73 17.71
C PRO A 81 8.27 24.20 16.27
N LEU A 82 7.68 25.34 15.92
CA LEU A 82 7.94 26.01 14.65
C LEU A 82 9.39 26.47 14.56
N THR A 83 9.96 26.41 13.36
CA THR A 83 11.32 26.87 13.07
C THR A 83 11.33 28.27 12.45
N GLU A 84 12.50 28.92 12.41
CA GLU A 84 12.69 30.19 11.69
C GLU A 84 12.33 30.10 10.20
N TYR A 85 12.39 28.90 9.60
CA TYR A 85 12.12 28.68 8.17
C TYR A 85 10.64 28.45 7.85
N THR A 86 9.78 28.23 8.86
CA THR A 86 8.38 27.82 8.68
C THR A 86 7.63 28.72 7.68
N ASP A 87 7.79 30.04 7.84
CA ASP A 87 7.05 31.04 7.06
C ASP A 87 7.93 31.76 6.01
N MET A 88 9.12 31.22 5.72
CA MET A 88 10.07 31.81 4.77
C MET A 88 9.82 31.37 3.31
N SER A 89 8.94 30.40 3.09
CA SER A 89 8.52 29.92 1.76
C SER A 89 7.18 30.57 1.36
N PHE A 90 6.97 30.86 0.07
CA PHE A 90 5.62 31.25 -0.41
C PHE A 90 4.65 30.04 -0.47
N LEU A 91 5.19 28.82 -0.39
CA LEU A 91 4.42 27.59 -0.21
C LEU A 91 4.38 27.25 1.29
N SER A 92 3.31 27.65 1.97
CA SER A 92 3.06 27.35 3.39
C SER A 92 2.88 25.84 3.63
N ARG A 93 3.01 25.38 4.89
CA ARG A 93 2.80 23.96 5.25
C ARG A 93 1.41 23.42 4.86
N SER A 94 0.39 24.29 4.80
CA SER A 94 -0.98 23.94 4.39
C SER A 94 -1.24 24.10 2.89
N ASN A 95 -0.22 24.43 2.10
CA ASN A 95 -0.36 24.52 0.65
C ASN A 95 -0.41 23.10 0.04
N VAL A 96 -1.51 22.78 -0.65
CA VAL A 96 -1.77 21.44 -1.21
C VAL A 96 -0.67 20.96 -2.16
N PHE A 97 -0.05 21.87 -2.94
CA PHE A 97 1.03 21.49 -3.84
C PHE A 97 2.29 21.10 -3.08
N ARG A 98 2.65 21.85 -2.02
CA ARG A 98 3.74 21.48 -1.11
C ARG A 98 3.44 20.16 -0.40
N GLU A 99 2.23 19.98 0.14
CA GLU A 99 1.83 18.73 0.78
C GLU A 99 1.96 17.55 -0.19
N PHE A 100 1.43 17.68 -1.41
CA PHE A 100 1.54 16.67 -2.46
C PHE A 100 3.00 16.31 -2.74
N LEU A 101 3.85 17.31 -3.01
CA LEU A 101 5.25 17.08 -3.37
C LEU A 101 6.03 16.45 -2.20
N SER A 102 5.83 16.95 -0.99
CA SER A 102 6.45 16.42 0.23
C SER A 102 6.03 14.98 0.48
N LEU A 103 4.73 14.69 0.43
CA LEU A 103 4.20 13.33 0.59
C LEU A 103 4.71 12.39 -0.50
N PHE A 104 4.74 12.84 -1.76
CA PHE A 104 5.26 12.04 -2.86
C PHE A 104 6.71 11.62 -2.61
N VAL A 105 7.59 12.57 -2.26
CA VAL A 105 9.00 12.27 -2.02
C VAL A 105 9.17 11.39 -0.78
N ILE A 106 8.57 11.78 0.35
CA ILE A 106 8.73 11.05 1.62
C ILE A 106 8.19 9.62 1.50
N THR A 107 6.95 9.46 1.04
CA THR A 107 6.31 8.14 0.97
C THR A 107 6.97 7.25 -0.07
N THR A 108 7.44 7.80 -1.20
CA THR A 108 8.18 7.00 -2.20
C THR A 108 9.51 6.50 -1.64
N VAL A 109 10.30 7.38 -1.03
CA VAL A 109 11.59 7.01 -0.43
C VAL A 109 11.37 6.02 0.72
N PHE A 110 10.41 6.29 1.61
CA PHE A 110 10.08 5.37 2.70
C PHE A 110 9.60 4.02 2.17
N GLY A 111 8.72 3.99 1.17
CA GLY A 111 8.22 2.77 0.54
C GLY A 111 9.34 1.94 -0.06
N TRP A 112 10.28 2.56 -0.78
CA TRP A 112 11.46 1.86 -1.29
C TRP A 112 12.36 1.34 -0.17
N LEU A 113 12.67 2.15 0.85
CA LEU A 113 13.52 1.73 1.96
C LEU A 113 12.90 0.56 2.73
N LEU A 114 11.61 0.65 3.06
CA LEU A 114 10.89 -0.40 3.78
C LEU A 114 10.82 -1.68 2.94
N TYR A 115 10.42 -1.58 1.67
CA TYR A 115 10.37 -2.73 0.76
C TYR A 115 11.75 -3.40 0.62
N LEU A 116 12.79 -2.63 0.27
CA LEU A 116 14.13 -3.17 0.05
C LEU A 116 14.71 -3.75 1.34
N LEU A 117 14.51 -3.11 2.49
CA LEU A 117 15.00 -3.61 3.78
C LEU A 117 14.34 -4.95 4.13
N VAL A 118 13.00 -5.00 4.09
CA VAL A 118 12.26 -6.19 4.52
C VAL A 118 12.41 -7.33 3.53
N ALA A 119 12.30 -7.06 2.23
CA ALA A 119 12.48 -8.09 1.19
C ALA A 119 13.92 -8.62 1.19
N SER A 120 14.93 -7.77 1.37
CA SER A 120 16.32 -8.24 1.45
C SER A 120 16.58 -9.03 2.73
N ALA A 121 16.02 -8.61 3.87
CA ALA A 121 16.12 -9.38 5.11
C ALA A 121 15.45 -10.76 4.98
N ALA A 122 14.23 -10.81 4.44
CA ALA A 122 13.54 -12.07 4.15
C ALA A 122 14.37 -12.94 3.19
N TYR A 123 14.94 -12.36 2.13
CA TYR A 123 15.78 -13.07 1.17
C TYR A 123 17.05 -13.69 1.79
N VAL A 124 17.67 -13.00 2.76
CA VAL A 124 18.89 -13.46 3.42
C VAL A 124 18.59 -14.49 4.51
N PHE A 125 17.57 -14.27 5.33
CA PHE A 125 17.36 -14.99 6.58
C PHE A 125 16.24 -16.05 6.54
N VAL A 126 15.28 -15.94 5.62
CA VAL A 126 14.04 -16.75 5.64
C VAL A 126 13.82 -17.52 4.33
N PHE A 127 14.10 -16.90 3.19
CA PHE A 127 13.75 -17.41 1.86
C PHE A 127 14.38 -18.77 1.54
N ASP A 128 13.55 -19.72 1.07
CA ASP A 128 14.03 -21.03 0.63
C ASP A 128 14.66 -20.95 -0.77
N LYS A 129 15.99 -20.92 -0.80
CA LYS A 129 16.78 -20.87 -2.05
C LYS A 129 16.65 -22.11 -2.93
N LYS A 130 16.02 -23.21 -2.47
CA LYS A 130 15.68 -24.34 -3.34
C LYS A 130 14.80 -23.91 -4.51
N ILE A 131 13.97 -22.88 -4.32
CA ILE A 131 13.06 -22.30 -5.32
C ILE A 131 13.77 -21.95 -6.64
N PHE A 132 15.06 -21.60 -6.61
CA PHE A 132 15.82 -21.30 -7.83
C PHE A 132 15.93 -22.48 -8.81
N ASN A 133 15.74 -23.70 -8.33
CA ASN A 133 15.76 -24.91 -9.16
C ASN A 133 14.36 -25.28 -9.67
N HIS A 134 13.32 -24.52 -9.30
CA HIS A 134 11.95 -24.81 -9.75
C HIS A 134 11.84 -24.60 -11.27
N PRO A 135 11.20 -25.50 -12.04
CA PRO A 135 11.11 -25.42 -13.50
C PRO A 135 10.37 -24.18 -14.02
N ARG A 136 9.66 -23.48 -13.14
CA ARG A 136 8.91 -22.24 -13.41
C ARG A 136 9.54 -20.98 -12.86
N TYR A 137 10.77 -21.06 -12.33
CA TYR A 137 11.55 -19.89 -11.99
C TYR A 137 11.98 -19.14 -13.26
N LEU A 138 11.83 -17.82 -13.29
CA LEU A 138 12.13 -17.01 -14.47
C LEU A 138 13.60 -16.64 -14.58
N LYS A 139 14.07 -16.48 -15.82
CA LYS A 139 15.42 -15.96 -16.07
C LYS A 139 15.53 -14.53 -15.52
N ASN A 140 16.52 -14.29 -14.67
CA ASN A 140 16.77 -13.00 -13.99
C ASN A 140 15.58 -12.52 -13.14
N GLN A 141 14.77 -13.44 -12.57
CA GLN A 141 13.52 -13.11 -11.90
C GLN A 141 13.66 -12.00 -10.84
N VAL A 142 14.62 -12.11 -9.91
CA VAL A 142 14.85 -11.09 -8.87
C VAL A 142 15.08 -9.70 -9.46
N SER A 143 15.84 -9.58 -10.55
CA SER A 143 16.07 -8.28 -11.20
C SER A 143 14.80 -7.73 -11.85
N LEU A 144 13.96 -8.60 -12.41
CA LEU A 144 12.68 -8.19 -13.00
C LEU A 144 11.67 -7.77 -11.91
N GLU A 145 11.59 -8.53 -10.82
CA GLU A 145 10.75 -8.24 -9.65
C GLU A 145 11.15 -6.89 -9.04
N LEU A 146 12.44 -6.67 -8.79
CA LEU A 146 12.96 -5.40 -8.27
C LEU A 146 12.65 -4.25 -9.22
N TRP A 147 12.90 -4.39 -10.52
CA TRP A 147 12.62 -3.32 -11.49
C TRP A 147 11.13 -2.95 -11.50
N GLN A 148 10.25 -3.96 -11.50
CA GLN A 148 8.81 -3.74 -11.50
C GLN A 148 8.35 -3.08 -10.18
N ALA A 149 8.83 -3.54 -9.03
CA ALA A 149 8.49 -2.93 -7.74
C ALA A 149 8.99 -1.48 -7.65
N MET A 150 10.25 -1.23 -8.01
CA MET A 150 10.85 0.11 -7.93
C MET A 150 10.15 1.13 -8.82
N THR A 151 9.63 0.71 -9.97
CA THR A 151 8.88 1.58 -10.89
C THR A 151 7.40 1.69 -10.53
N ALA A 152 6.79 0.66 -9.94
CA ALA A 152 5.38 0.69 -9.52
C ALA A 152 5.15 1.53 -8.26
N ILE A 153 6.07 1.51 -7.29
CA ILE A 153 5.92 2.20 -5.99
C ILE A 153 5.60 3.70 -6.13
N PRO A 154 6.34 4.51 -6.91
CA PRO A 154 6.01 5.93 -7.07
C PRO A 154 4.61 6.19 -7.63
N VAL A 155 4.15 5.33 -8.55
CA VAL A 155 2.82 5.45 -9.15
C VAL A 155 1.75 5.08 -8.13
N MET A 156 1.96 4.02 -7.34
CA MET A 156 1.06 3.70 -6.21
C MET A 156 0.99 4.84 -5.21
N VAL A 157 2.12 5.41 -4.82
CA VAL A 157 2.17 6.57 -3.91
C VAL A 157 1.36 7.72 -4.47
N THR A 158 1.47 8.00 -5.77
CA THR A 158 0.66 9.04 -6.43
C THR A 158 -0.85 8.78 -6.30
N LEU A 159 -1.29 7.53 -6.45
CA LEU A 159 -2.70 7.13 -6.26
C LEU A 159 -3.14 7.17 -4.80
N THR A 160 -2.22 6.98 -3.85
CA THR A 160 -2.47 7.04 -2.40
C THR A 160 -2.53 8.48 -1.87
N ILE A 161 -1.74 9.41 -2.40
CA ILE A 161 -1.66 10.80 -1.89
C ILE A 161 -3.02 11.49 -1.73
N PRO A 162 -4.01 11.34 -2.63
CA PRO A 162 -5.34 11.90 -2.40
C PRO A 162 -5.94 11.53 -1.04
N PHE A 163 -5.74 10.31 -0.55
CA PHE A 163 -6.20 9.90 0.79
C PHE A 163 -5.40 10.58 1.90
N PHE A 164 -4.09 10.72 1.73
CA PHE A 164 -3.25 11.45 2.68
C PHE A 164 -3.61 12.94 2.74
N LEU A 165 -3.92 13.57 1.61
CA LEU A 165 -4.41 14.95 1.59
C LEU A 165 -5.75 15.07 2.30
N LEU A 166 -6.68 14.13 2.10
CA LEU A 166 -7.93 14.08 2.86
C LEU A 166 -7.67 13.93 4.38
N GLU A 167 -6.69 13.12 4.78
CA GLU A 167 -6.28 13.01 6.19
C GLU A 167 -5.80 14.35 6.74
N LEU A 168 -4.85 15.01 6.04
CA LEU A 168 -4.25 16.28 6.43
C LEU A 168 -5.24 17.42 6.46
N HIS A 169 -6.31 17.33 5.67
CA HIS A 169 -7.36 18.35 5.58
C HIS A 169 -8.54 18.05 6.51
N GLY A 170 -8.39 17.12 7.45
CA GLY A 170 -9.37 16.89 8.52
C GLY A 170 -10.56 16.03 8.12
N PHE A 171 -10.52 15.29 7.01
CA PHE A 171 -11.61 14.38 6.58
C PHE A 171 -11.49 12.96 7.14
N SER A 172 -10.37 12.63 7.78
CA SER A 172 -10.19 11.34 8.46
C SER A 172 -10.75 11.36 9.89
N LYS A 173 -11.00 10.17 10.44
CA LYS A 173 -11.32 9.92 11.86
C LYS A 173 -10.07 9.52 12.67
N LEU A 174 -8.89 9.92 12.20
CA LEU A 174 -7.64 9.69 12.93
C LEU A 174 -7.61 10.49 14.22
N TYR A 175 -7.22 9.86 15.33
CA TYR A 175 -7.08 10.53 16.62
C TYR A 175 -5.72 10.25 17.25
N LEU A 176 -5.20 11.18 18.04
CA LEU A 176 -3.93 10.99 18.75
C LEU A 176 -4.13 10.52 20.18
N TYR A 177 -4.97 11.22 20.94
CA TYR A 177 -5.17 10.99 22.37
C TYR A 177 -6.31 10.00 22.62
N VAL A 178 -6.10 9.08 23.56
CA VAL A 178 -7.12 8.13 24.01
C VAL A 178 -7.96 8.80 25.09
N THR A 179 -9.16 9.25 24.72
CA THR A 179 -10.15 9.89 25.60
C THR A 179 -11.49 9.16 25.55
N GLU A 180 -12.41 9.46 26.46
CA GLU A 180 -13.78 8.92 26.42
C GLU A 180 -14.52 9.25 25.11
N GLU A 181 -14.27 10.41 24.51
CA GLU A 181 -14.83 10.81 23.20
C GLU A 181 -14.35 9.91 22.05
N THR A 182 -13.11 9.42 22.15
CA THR A 182 -12.55 8.42 21.21
C THR A 182 -12.92 6.97 21.56
N GLY A 183 -13.70 6.76 22.62
CA GLY A 183 -14.14 5.44 23.10
C GLY A 183 -13.19 4.75 24.07
N GLY A 184 -12.21 5.50 24.62
CA GLY A 184 -11.29 5.05 25.66
C GLY A 184 -10.39 3.88 25.26
N TRP A 185 -9.75 3.27 26.26
CA TRP A 185 -8.84 2.13 26.06
C TRP A 185 -9.51 0.90 25.44
N LYS A 186 -10.82 0.73 25.63
CA LYS A 186 -11.58 -0.35 24.99
C LYS A 186 -11.55 -0.22 23.47
N MET A 187 -11.92 0.94 22.94
CA MET A 187 -11.88 1.17 21.49
C MET A 187 -10.45 1.21 20.95
N PHE A 188 -9.49 1.69 21.75
CA PHE A 188 -8.08 1.61 21.40
C PHE A 188 -7.61 0.18 21.15
N TRP A 189 -7.98 -0.81 21.96
CA TRP A 189 -7.60 -2.20 21.69
C TRP A 189 -8.46 -2.86 20.62
N LEU A 190 -9.76 -2.53 20.56
CA LEU A 190 -10.67 -3.11 19.58
C LEU A 190 -10.34 -2.67 18.14
N GLN A 191 -9.66 -1.53 17.95
CA GLN A 191 -9.29 -1.05 16.61
C GLN A 191 -8.42 -2.04 15.83
N PHE A 192 -7.55 -2.83 16.49
CA PHE A 192 -6.65 -3.76 15.79
C PHE A 192 -7.39 -4.93 15.12
N PRO A 193 -8.22 -5.72 15.84
CA PRO A 193 -9.01 -6.76 15.19
C PRO A 193 -10.05 -6.19 14.22
N MET A 194 -10.62 -5.01 14.49
CA MET A 194 -11.52 -4.35 13.53
C MET A 194 -10.79 -3.95 12.25
N PHE A 195 -9.58 -3.42 12.36
CA PHE A 195 -8.74 -3.09 11.22
C PHE A 195 -8.42 -4.33 10.39
N ILE A 196 -7.93 -5.40 11.02
CA ILE A 196 -7.63 -6.65 10.32
C ILE A 196 -8.89 -7.19 9.65
N PHE A 197 -10.02 -7.27 10.36
CA PHE A 197 -11.27 -7.79 9.79
C PHE A 197 -11.78 -6.96 8.61
N PHE A 198 -11.82 -5.63 8.75
CA PHE A 198 -12.26 -4.73 7.68
C PHE A 198 -11.36 -4.81 6.46
N THR A 199 -10.04 -4.77 6.68
CA THR A 199 -9.06 -4.73 5.59
C THR A 199 -8.95 -6.06 4.89
N ASP A 200 -8.94 -7.18 5.63
CA ASP A 200 -8.95 -8.54 5.05
C ASP A 200 -10.20 -8.76 4.19
N CYS A 201 -11.36 -8.27 4.64
CA CYS A 201 -12.61 -8.32 3.88
C CYS A 201 -12.54 -7.50 2.58
N GLY A 202 -12.13 -6.24 2.68
CA GLY A 202 -12.02 -5.36 1.52
C GLY A 202 -11.02 -5.89 0.51
N ILE A 203 -9.86 -6.38 0.98
CA ILE A 203 -8.82 -6.95 0.11
C ILE A 203 -9.34 -8.20 -0.56
N TYR A 204 -10.00 -9.10 0.18
CA TYR A 204 -10.59 -10.30 -0.41
C TYR A 204 -11.47 -9.98 -1.64
N PHE A 205 -12.39 -9.03 -1.51
CA PHE A 205 -13.28 -8.67 -2.63
C PHE A 205 -12.55 -7.99 -3.77
N LEU A 206 -11.63 -7.07 -3.47
CA LEU A 206 -10.86 -6.35 -4.49
C LEU A 206 -9.88 -7.28 -5.22
N HIS A 207 -9.24 -8.19 -4.50
CA HIS A 207 -8.36 -9.21 -5.05
C HIS A 207 -9.14 -10.21 -5.91
N ARG A 208 -10.30 -10.67 -5.45
CA ARG A 208 -11.18 -11.52 -6.27
C ARG A 208 -11.67 -10.79 -7.53
N TRP A 209 -11.94 -9.48 -7.45
CA TRP A 209 -12.27 -8.65 -8.62
C TRP A 209 -11.07 -8.51 -9.58
N LEU A 210 -9.85 -8.38 -9.06
CA LEU A 210 -8.62 -8.37 -9.86
C LEU A 210 -8.42 -9.67 -10.64
N HIS A 211 -9.00 -10.78 -10.19
CA HIS A 211 -9.04 -12.07 -10.91
C HIS A 211 -10.19 -12.21 -11.91
N TRP A 212 -11.06 -11.20 -12.08
CA TRP A 212 -12.02 -11.22 -13.18
C TRP A 212 -11.26 -11.21 -14.51
N PRO A 213 -11.50 -12.15 -15.47
CA PRO A 213 -10.75 -12.30 -16.71
C PRO A 213 -10.28 -11.03 -17.45
N SER A 214 -11.11 -9.98 -17.54
CA SER A 214 -10.74 -8.73 -18.23
C SER A 214 -9.83 -7.82 -17.40
N VAL A 215 -10.00 -7.85 -16.07
CA VAL A 215 -9.20 -7.10 -15.10
C VAL A 215 -7.87 -7.79 -14.88
N TYR A 216 -7.89 -9.12 -14.68
CA TYR A 216 -6.72 -9.97 -14.50
C TYR A 216 -5.69 -9.74 -15.58
N LYS A 217 -6.08 -9.88 -16.85
CA LYS A 217 -5.16 -9.74 -17.99
C LYS A 217 -4.43 -8.41 -18.04
N ARG A 218 -5.03 -7.35 -17.51
CA ARG A 218 -4.50 -5.98 -17.56
C ARG A 218 -3.71 -5.59 -16.31
N LEU A 219 -4.25 -5.94 -15.14
CA LEU A 219 -3.76 -5.41 -13.86
C LEU A 219 -3.01 -6.46 -13.05
N HIS A 220 -3.55 -7.69 -12.96
CA HIS A 220 -3.06 -8.67 -11.99
C HIS A 220 -2.17 -9.77 -12.59
N LYS A 221 -2.29 -10.05 -13.89
CA LYS A 221 -1.40 -10.95 -14.63
C LYS A 221 0.09 -10.58 -14.50
N PRO A 222 0.50 -9.29 -14.51
CA PRO A 222 1.89 -8.92 -14.25
C PRO A 222 2.43 -9.41 -12.91
N HIS A 223 1.59 -9.48 -11.87
CA HIS A 223 1.94 -10.05 -10.58
C HIS A 223 2.01 -11.58 -10.63
N HIS A 224 0.99 -12.21 -11.21
CA HIS A 224 0.89 -13.66 -11.43
C HIS A 224 1.88 -14.21 -12.47
N LYS A 225 2.73 -13.34 -13.02
CA LYS A 225 3.91 -13.75 -13.77
C LYS A 225 4.88 -14.53 -12.88
N TRP A 226 4.95 -14.18 -11.59
CA TRP A 226 5.83 -14.78 -10.58
C TRP A 226 5.25 -16.06 -9.97
N ILE A 227 5.04 -17.08 -10.80
CA ILE A 227 4.41 -18.36 -10.38
C ILE A 227 5.09 -18.95 -9.14
N VAL A 228 6.42 -18.82 -9.06
CA VAL A 228 7.18 -19.11 -7.85
C VAL A 228 7.80 -17.81 -7.40
N CYS A 229 7.35 -17.30 -6.27
CA CYS A 229 7.75 -15.99 -5.79
C CYS A 229 9.12 -16.01 -5.10
N THR A 230 9.83 -14.89 -5.19
CA THR A 230 10.80 -14.50 -4.16
C THR A 230 10.18 -13.39 -3.28
N PRO A 231 10.80 -13.01 -2.15
CA PRO A 231 10.31 -11.90 -1.32
C PRO A 231 10.18 -10.59 -2.11
N PHE A 232 10.96 -10.42 -3.19
CA PHE A 232 10.91 -9.24 -4.04
C PHE A 232 9.66 -9.19 -4.92
N ALA A 233 8.98 -10.32 -5.16
CA ALA A 233 7.71 -10.37 -5.88
C ALA A 233 6.56 -9.62 -5.17
N SER A 234 6.69 -9.43 -3.85
CA SER A 234 5.66 -8.87 -2.97
C SER A 234 5.10 -7.51 -3.40
N HIS A 235 5.91 -6.69 -4.08
CA HIS A 235 5.50 -5.38 -4.61
C HIS A 235 5.69 -5.27 -6.13
N ALA A 236 6.01 -6.39 -6.79
CA ALA A 236 6.24 -6.46 -8.23
C ALA A 236 4.93 -6.73 -8.98
N PHE A 237 4.01 -5.77 -8.95
CA PHE A 237 2.70 -5.85 -9.61
C PHE A 237 2.43 -4.58 -10.43
N HIS A 238 1.32 -4.53 -11.16
CA HIS A 238 0.89 -3.29 -11.81
C HIS A 238 0.56 -2.25 -10.71
N PRO A 239 0.90 -0.96 -10.84
CA PRO A 239 0.67 -0.01 -9.75
C PRO A 239 -0.81 0.15 -9.36
N VAL A 240 -1.73 0.08 -10.33
CA VAL A 240 -3.18 0.09 -10.03
C VAL A 240 -3.63 -1.18 -9.28
N ASP A 241 -2.98 -2.32 -9.51
CA ASP A 241 -3.25 -3.56 -8.77
C ASP A 241 -2.85 -3.39 -7.30
N GLY A 242 -1.61 -3.01 -7.04
CA GLY A 242 -1.12 -2.75 -5.68
C GLY A 242 -1.93 -1.69 -4.93
N PHE A 243 -2.26 -0.57 -5.58
CA PHE A 243 -3.12 0.46 -5.00
C PHE A 243 -4.54 -0.07 -4.72
N THR A 244 -5.11 -0.87 -5.63
CA THR A 244 -6.45 -1.43 -5.42
C THR A 244 -6.46 -2.36 -4.22
N GLN A 245 -5.44 -3.21 -4.06
CA GLN A 245 -5.32 -4.04 -2.87
C GLN A 245 -5.02 -3.22 -1.61
N SER A 246 -4.31 -2.09 -1.68
CA SER A 246 -4.06 -1.25 -0.50
C SER A 246 -5.24 -0.35 -0.09
N LEU A 247 -6.22 -0.15 -0.98
CA LEU A 247 -7.33 0.78 -0.80
C LEU A 247 -8.08 0.61 0.54
N PRO A 248 -8.40 -0.60 1.03
CA PRO A 248 -9.09 -0.76 2.32
C PRO A 248 -8.31 -0.18 3.50
N TYR A 249 -6.98 -0.16 3.45
CA TYR A 249 -6.15 0.45 4.50
C TYR A 249 -6.31 1.98 4.57
N HIS A 250 -6.60 2.62 3.43
CA HIS A 250 -6.83 4.06 3.35
C HIS A 250 -8.30 4.44 3.60
N LEU A 251 -9.24 3.54 3.27
CA LEU A 251 -10.66 3.73 3.57
C LEU A 251 -10.98 3.56 5.06
N TYR A 252 -10.27 2.67 5.77
CA TYR A 252 -10.52 2.44 7.19
C TYR A 252 -10.50 3.75 8.02
N PRO A 253 -9.42 4.57 8.02
CA PRO A 253 -9.39 5.79 8.81
C PRO A 253 -10.38 6.88 8.33
N MET A 254 -10.96 6.75 7.14
CA MET A 254 -12.03 7.65 6.68
C MET A 254 -13.39 7.27 7.30
N LEU A 255 -13.59 5.99 7.57
CA LEU A 255 -14.88 5.44 8.01
C LEU A 255 -14.92 5.18 9.51
N LEU A 256 -13.82 4.74 10.09
CA LEU A 256 -13.71 4.25 11.47
C LEU A 256 -12.59 4.97 12.23
N PRO A 257 -12.74 5.20 13.54
CA PRO A 257 -11.67 5.76 14.36
C PRO A 257 -10.42 4.88 14.33
N LEU A 258 -9.27 5.51 14.16
CA LEU A 258 -7.97 4.85 14.20
C LEU A 258 -6.94 5.76 14.86
N ASN A 259 -6.16 5.24 15.81
CA ASN A 259 -5.11 6.00 16.46
C ASN A 259 -3.97 6.30 15.47
N LYS A 260 -3.47 7.53 15.42
CA LYS A 260 -2.42 7.98 14.49
C LYS A 260 -1.15 7.14 14.59
N VAL A 261 -0.73 6.76 15.80
CA VAL A 261 0.47 5.92 16.01
C VAL A 261 0.18 4.47 15.60
N SER A 262 -0.96 3.91 16.01
CA SER A 262 -1.39 2.58 15.59
C SER A 262 -1.49 2.48 14.06
N TYR A 263 -1.92 3.54 13.38
CA TYR A 263 -2.00 3.56 11.92
C TYR A 263 -0.62 3.38 11.26
N LEU A 264 0.41 4.08 11.73
CA LEU A 264 1.79 3.94 11.24
C LEU A 264 2.37 2.55 11.54
N LEU A 265 2.09 2.01 12.72
CA LEU A 265 2.50 0.64 13.09
C LEU A 265 1.82 -0.41 12.21
N LEU A 266 0.51 -0.27 11.98
CA LEU A 266 -0.26 -1.15 11.10
C LEU A 266 0.22 -1.06 9.66
N PHE A 267 0.48 0.15 9.14
CA PHE A 267 1.06 0.33 7.81
C PHE A 267 2.40 -0.41 7.66
N THR A 268 3.25 -0.36 8.68
CA THR A 268 4.51 -1.12 8.70
C THR A 268 4.22 -2.63 8.74
N PHE A 269 3.32 -3.08 9.61
CA PHE A 269 2.90 -4.49 9.71
C PHE A 269 2.38 -5.05 8.38
N VAL A 270 1.54 -4.33 7.63
CA VAL A 270 1.01 -4.84 6.36
C VAL A 270 2.11 -5.03 5.31
N ASN A 271 3.11 -4.16 5.31
CA ASN A 271 4.27 -4.28 4.41
C ASN A 271 5.11 -5.51 4.77
N PHE A 272 5.39 -5.72 6.05
CA PHE A 272 6.07 -6.92 6.54
C PHE A 272 5.30 -8.19 6.16
N TRP A 273 4.00 -8.21 6.42
CA TRP A 273 3.13 -9.32 6.07
C TRP A 273 3.17 -9.64 4.58
N THR A 274 3.03 -8.60 3.75
CA THR A 274 3.02 -8.74 2.28
C THR A 274 4.33 -9.34 1.77
N VAL A 275 5.48 -9.01 2.37
CA VAL A 275 6.76 -9.66 2.02
C VAL A 275 6.78 -11.12 2.49
N MET A 276 6.40 -11.38 3.74
CA MET A 276 6.48 -12.72 4.34
C MET A 276 5.65 -13.75 3.57
N ILE A 277 4.44 -13.41 3.11
CA ILE A 277 3.61 -14.37 2.36
C ILE A 277 4.19 -14.74 0.97
N HIS A 278 5.26 -14.08 0.52
CA HIS A 278 5.96 -14.35 -0.75
C HIS A 278 7.34 -15.00 -0.58
N ASP A 279 7.78 -15.27 0.66
CA ASP A 279 9.13 -15.74 0.94
C ASP A 279 9.35 -17.25 0.71
N GLY A 280 8.33 -17.98 0.26
CA GLY A 280 8.42 -19.41 0.01
C GLY A 280 8.74 -20.28 1.24
N TYR A 281 8.77 -19.70 2.45
CA TYR A 281 9.09 -20.41 3.69
C TYR A 281 7.81 -20.83 4.42
N TYR A 282 7.46 -22.11 4.28
CA TYR A 282 6.21 -22.68 4.78
C TYR A 282 6.29 -23.04 6.27
N VAL A 283 5.93 -22.09 7.15
CA VAL A 283 6.06 -22.26 8.62
C VAL A 283 5.01 -23.20 9.22
N SER A 284 3.73 -23.00 8.90
CA SER A 284 2.62 -23.74 9.50
C SER A 284 1.45 -23.95 8.54
N ASN A 285 0.76 -25.08 8.67
CA ASN A 285 -0.50 -25.39 7.98
C ASN A 285 -1.70 -24.93 8.84
N ASP A 286 -1.67 -23.66 9.25
CA ASP A 286 -2.72 -23.09 10.10
C ASP A 286 -4.03 -22.91 9.30
N PRO A 287 -5.17 -23.41 9.78
CA PRO A 287 -6.42 -23.34 9.02
C PRO A 287 -7.05 -21.95 8.99
N VAL A 288 -6.61 -21.02 9.83
CA VAL A 288 -7.14 -19.66 10.00
C VAL A 288 -6.23 -18.64 9.32
N VAL A 289 -4.91 -18.77 9.45
CA VAL A 289 -3.96 -17.81 8.90
C VAL A 289 -3.72 -18.04 7.41
N ASN A 290 -3.86 -17.00 6.59
CA ASN A 290 -3.50 -17.03 5.18
C ASN A 290 -2.00 -16.71 5.01
N GLY A 291 -1.16 -17.71 5.30
CA GLY A 291 0.30 -17.56 5.24
C GLY A 291 0.90 -17.89 3.88
N THR A 292 2.23 -17.97 3.83
CA THR A 292 3.03 -18.21 2.61
C THR A 292 2.56 -19.42 1.81
N ALA A 293 2.15 -20.53 2.46
CA ALA A 293 1.69 -21.71 1.75
C ALA A 293 0.37 -21.49 1.00
N CYS A 294 -0.58 -20.78 1.62
CA CYS A 294 -1.85 -20.41 0.99
C CYS A 294 -1.62 -19.47 -0.18
N HIS A 295 -0.68 -18.53 -0.06
CA HIS A 295 -0.33 -17.59 -1.11
C HIS A 295 0.48 -18.24 -2.26
N THR A 296 1.35 -19.21 -1.98
CA THR A 296 1.97 -20.03 -3.04
C THR A 296 0.90 -20.80 -3.82
N VAL A 297 -0.07 -21.41 -3.14
CA VAL A 297 -1.19 -22.10 -3.80
C VAL A 297 -2.01 -21.12 -4.66
N HIS A 298 -2.15 -19.87 -4.22
CA HIS A 298 -2.76 -18.79 -5.00
C HIS A 298 -1.99 -18.51 -6.30
N HIS A 299 -0.67 -18.31 -6.24
CA HIS A 299 0.17 -18.09 -7.45
C HIS A 299 0.25 -19.30 -8.39
N LEU A 300 0.14 -20.52 -7.85
CA LEU A 300 0.14 -21.74 -8.65
C LEU A 300 -1.19 -21.99 -9.37
N TYR A 301 -2.32 -21.66 -8.74
CA TYR A 301 -3.64 -22.09 -9.22
C TYR A 301 -4.62 -20.94 -9.50
N PHE A 302 -4.19 -19.69 -9.31
CA PHE A 302 -4.84 -18.41 -9.64
C PHE A 302 -6.20 -18.14 -8.98
N ASN A 303 -7.10 -19.13 -8.95
CA ASN A 303 -8.51 -18.98 -8.60
C ASN A 303 -8.85 -19.23 -7.13
N TYR A 304 -7.86 -19.27 -6.23
CA TYR A 304 -8.02 -19.67 -4.83
C TYR A 304 -7.26 -18.77 -3.87
N ASN A 305 -7.67 -18.73 -2.60
CA ASN A 305 -6.96 -18.07 -1.50
C ASN A 305 -6.69 -16.56 -1.72
N TYR A 306 -7.74 -15.77 -1.96
CA TYR A 306 -7.64 -14.33 -2.21
C TYR A 306 -7.45 -13.47 -0.95
N GLY A 307 -7.70 -14.01 0.25
CA GLY A 307 -7.56 -13.28 1.51
C GLY A 307 -6.11 -12.82 1.75
N GLN A 308 -5.94 -11.79 2.58
CA GLN A 308 -4.62 -11.22 2.87
C GLN A 308 -4.03 -11.84 4.12
N PHE A 309 -4.78 -11.80 5.23
CA PHE A 309 -4.31 -12.21 6.56
C PHE A 309 -4.94 -13.53 7.01
N THR A 310 -6.21 -13.75 6.69
CA THR A 310 -6.97 -14.91 7.16
C THR A 310 -7.63 -15.66 6.02
N THR A 311 -7.94 -16.94 6.25
CA THR A 311 -8.69 -17.79 5.31
C THR A 311 -10.20 -17.61 5.43
N LEU A 312 -10.67 -16.75 6.35
CA LEU A 312 -12.09 -16.59 6.68
C LEU A 312 -12.93 -16.26 5.44
N TRP A 313 -12.54 -15.23 4.69
CA TRP A 313 -13.29 -14.77 3.54
C TRP A 313 -13.22 -15.74 2.37
N ASP A 314 -12.11 -16.45 2.21
CA ASP A 314 -12.01 -17.54 1.23
C ASP A 314 -12.93 -18.70 1.55
N ARG A 315 -13.11 -19.04 2.83
CA ARG A 315 -14.05 -20.08 3.25
C ARG A 315 -15.50 -19.64 3.03
N LEU A 316 -15.83 -18.41 3.41
CA LEU A 316 -17.17 -17.86 3.21
C LEU A 316 -17.50 -17.70 1.71
N GLY A 317 -16.54 -17.30 0.90
CA GLY A 317 -16.71 -17.08 -0.53
C GLY A 317 -16.39 -18.28 -1.41
N ASN A 318 -16.19 -19.46 -0.80
CA ASN A 318 -15.92 -20.75 -1.46
C ASN A 318 -14.73 -20.72 -2.44
N SER A 319 -13.66 -20.02 -2.05
CA SER A 319 -12.39 -19.92 -2.78
C SER A 319 -11.20 -20.46 -1.98
N TYR A 320 -11.44 -21.07 -0.81
CA TYR A 320 -10.38 -21.66 0.00
C TYR A 320 -9.87 -22.97 -0.62
N ARG A 321 -8.55 -23.06 -0.82
CA ARG A 321 -7.83 -24.28 -1.18
C ARG A 321 -6.73 -24.53 -0.16
N ARG A 322 -6.88 -25.62 0.60
CA ARG A 322 -5.89 -26.03 1.60
C ARG A 322 -4.54 -26.33 0.92
N PRO A 323 -3.41 -25.81 1.45
CA PRO A 323 -2.08 -26.21 1.01
C PRO A 323 -1.80 -27.70 1.24
N GLU A 324 -1.12 -28.34 0.29
CA GLU A 324 -0.74 -29.74 0.37
C GLU A 324 0.32 -29.96 1.47
N ASP A 325 0.25 -31.08 2.20
CA ASP A 325 1.13 -31.36 3.34
C ASP A 325 2.62 -31.48 2.93
N THR A 326 2.87 -31.78 1.65
CA THR A 326 4.19 -31.83 1.04
C THR A 326 4.94 -30.49 1.10
N LEU A 327 4.23 -29.35 1.13
CA LEU A 327 4.84 -28.03 1.25
C LEU A 327 5.51 -27.81 2.60
N PHE A 328 5.12 -28.53 3.65
CA PHE A 328 5.65 -28.32 5.01
C PHE A 328 6.82 -29.26 5.37
N VAL A 329 7.28 -30.08 4.42
CA VAL A 329 8.38 -31.03 4.63
C VAL A 329 9.73 -30.31 4.46
N ARG A 330 10.44 -30.04 5.55
CA ARG A 330 11.69 -29.24 5.53
C ARG A 330 12.89 -29.97 4.91
N ASN A 331 13.01 -31.27 5.16
CA ASN A 331 14.18 -32.09 4.75
C ASN A 331 13.81 -33.08 3.65
N SER A 332 13.03 -32.63 2.67
CA SER A 332 12.74 -33.40 1.46
C SER A 332 14.02 -33.64 0.65
N SER A 333 14.10 -34.81 0.01
CA SER A 333 15.18 -35.09 -0.93
C SER A 333 14.98 -34.30 -2.23
N LYS A 334 16.06 -34.02 -2.96
CA LYS A 334 15.99 -33.34 -4.28
C LYS A 334 14.99 -34.04 -5.23
N LYS A 335 14.94 -35.37 -5.20
CA LYS A 335 14.04 -36.17 -6.03
C LYS A 335 12.56 -36.00 -5.63
N ASP A 336 12.29 -35.85 -4.34
CA ASP A 336 10.93 -35.61 -3.85
C ASP A 336 10.47 -34.19 -4.23
N ASP A 337 11.36 -33.20 -4.08
CA ASP A 337 11.12 -31.82 -4.51
C ASP A 337 10.81 -31.75 -6.02
N GLU A 338 11.62 -32.40 -6.84
CA GLU A 338 11.39 -32.49 -8.30
C GLU A 338 10.03 -33.12 -8.64
N LYS A 339 9.65 -34.19 -7.94
CA LYS A 339 8.36 -34.86 -8.16
C LYS A 339 7.19 -33.93 -7.84
N VAL A 340 7.27 -33.20 -6.72
CA VAL A 340 6.25 -32.23 -6.32
C VAL A 340 6.17 -31.10 -7.34
N TRP A 341 7.30 -30.55 -7.78
CA TRP A 341 7.32 -29.45 -8.76
C TRP A 341 6.79 -29.85 -10.13
N VAL A 342 7.01 -31.09 -10.57
CA VAL A 342 6.43 -31.62 -11.81
C VAL A 342 4.92 -31.68 -11.71
N ASP A 343 4.37 -32.23 -10.62
CA ASP A 343 2.92 -32.31 -10.40
C ASP A 343 2.27 -30.92 -10.29
N GLN A 344 2.86 -30.01 -9.50
CA GLN A 344 2.41 -28.62 -9.39
C GLN A 344 2.42 -27.91 -10.74
N THR A 345 3.50 -28.09 -11.51
CA THR A 345 3.63 -27.50 -12.84
C THR A 345 2.55 -28.03 -13.78
N GLN A 346 2.29 -29.33 -13.80
CA GLN A 346 1.24 -29.91 -14.65
C GLN A 346 -0.15 -29.33 -14.31
N LYS A 347 -0.50 -29.27 -13.03
CA LYS A 347 -1.77 -28.70 -12.56
C LYS A 347 -1.89 -27.21 -12.91
N MET A 348 -0.83 -26.44 -12.67
CA MET A 348 -0.78 -25.00 -12.97
C MET A 348 -0.94 -24.74 -14.48
N GLU A 349 -0.28 -25.51 -15.34
CA GLU A 349 -0.32 -25.32 -16.79
C GLU A 349 -1.73 -25.53 -17.38
N VAL A 350 -2.51 -26.47 -16.82
CA VAL A 350 -3.92 -26.66 -17.19
C VAL A 350 -4.72 -25.39 -16.91
N ILE A 351 -4.63 -24.88 -15.68
CA ILE A 351 -5.38 -23.70 -15.25
C ILE A 351 -4.92 -22.45 -16.01
N ARG A 352 -3.60 -22.27 -16.19
CA ARG A 352 -3.05 -21.17 -16.98
C ARG A 352 -3.55 -21.21 -18.42
N GLY A 353 -3.61 -22.40 -19.02
CA GLY A 353 -4.13 -22.59 -20.37
C GLY A 353 -5.59 -22.14 -20.51
N GLU A 354 -6.41 -22.37 -19.50
CA GLU A 354 -7.81 -21.92 -19.44
C GLU A 354 -7.94 -20.39 -19.26
N LEU A 355 -7.10 -19.79 -18.40
CA LEU A 355 -7.20 -18.36 -18.04
C LEU A 355 -6.48 -17.43 -19.03
N GLU A 356 -5.26 -17.77 -19.40
CA GLU A 356 -4.36 -16.94 -20.21
C GLU A 356 -4.30 -17.37 -21.68
N GLY A 357 -4.79 -18.57 -22.01
CA GLY A 357 -4.69 -19.13 -23.35
C GLY A 357 -3.29 -19.68 -23.68
N LYS A 358 -2.98 -19.76 -24.98
CA LYS A 358 -1.75 -20.40 -25.48
C LYS A 358 -0.53 -19.46 -25.51
N THR A 359 -0.72 -18.17 -25.33
CA THR A 359 0.36 -17.17 -25.40
C THR A 359 0.98 -16.97 -24.02
N ASP A 360 2.26 -17.33 -23.86
CA ASP A 360 3.04 -17.13 -22.64
C ASP A 360 4.29 -16.28 -22.95
N ASP A 361 4.42 -15.13 -22.29
CA ASP A 361 5.56 -14.21 -22.42
C ASP A 361 6.66 -14.51 -21.38
N ARG A 362 6.49 -15.56 -20.58
CA ARG A 362 7.46 -16.00 -19.57
C ARG A 362 8.65 -16.71 -20.22
N VAL A 363 9.86 -16.35 -19.78
CA VAL A 363 11.10 -17.04 -20.15
C VAL A 363 11.70 -17.66 -18.90
N TYR A 364 11.59 -18.98 -18.79
CA TYR A 364 12.06 -19.74 -17.63
C TYR A 364 13.59 -19.90 -17.64
N ALA A 365 14.18 -19.93 -16.45
CA ALA A 365 15.58 -20.29 -16.29
C ALA A 365 15.78 -21.75 -16.72
N LYS A 366 16.93 -22.06 -17.33
CA LYS A 366 17.28 -23.47 -17.58
C LYS A 366 17.62 -24.10 -16.23
N PRO A 367 17.04 -25.27 -15.90
CA PRO A 367 17.33 -25.97 -14.65
C PRO A 367 18.80 -26.42 -14.56
#